data_AF-A0A839HE20-F1
#
_entry.id   AF-A0A839HE20-F1
#
_cell.length_a   1.000
_cell.length_b   1.000
_cell.length_c   1.000
_cell.angle_alpha   90.00
_cell.angle_beta   90.00
_cell.angle_gamma   90.00
#
_symmetry.space_group_name_H-M   'P 1'
#
loop_
_entity.id
_entity.type
_entity.pdbx_description
1 polymer ?
#
loop_
_entity_poly.entity_id
_entity_poly.type
_entity_poly.pdbx_seq_one_letter_code
_entity_poly.pdbx_strand_id
1 'polypeptide(L)' 'MNIITHDKLSELTGLKRPSDIARWCEKNGIRYFHSRAGIWTTLDALNAALGIVRDTLDSPAGSMEF' A
#
# COMPACT_ATOMS: atom_id res chain seq x y z
N MET A 1 6.39 4.00 10.03
CA MET A 1 4.98 3.80 9.61
C MET A 1 4.62 4.92 8.64
N ASN A 2 4.59 4.64 7.34
CA ASN A 2 4.36 5.67 6.33
C ASN A 2 2.87 5.70 5.95
N ILE A 3 2.23 6.85 6.15
CA ILE A 3 0.78 7.02 5.98
C ILE A 3 0.53 7.58 4.58
N ILE A 4 -0.41 6.97 3.87
CA ILE A 4 -0.83 7.39 2.54
C ILE A 4 -2.23 7.99 2.68
N THR A 5 -2.35 9.29 2.43
CA THR A 5 -3.61 10.03 2.47
C THR A 5 -4.37 9.94 1.15
N HIS A 6 -5.61 10.43 1.14
CA HIS A 6 -6.46 10.50 -0.06
C HIS A 6 -5.75 11.09 -1.27
N ASP A 7 -5.03 12.21 -1.11
CA ASP A 7 -4.34 12.89 -2.20
C ASP A 7 -3.35 11.96 -2.92
N LYS A 8 -2.55 11.23 -2.13
CA LYS A 8 -1.57 10.28 -2.66
C LYS A 8 -2.22 9.05 -3.27
N LEU A 9 -3.32 8.56 -2.70
CA LEU A 9 -4.11 7.48 -3.30
C LEU A 9 -4.75 7.91 -4.63
N SER A 10 -5.22 9.15 -4.72
CA SER A 10 -5.78 9.75 -5.94
C SER A 10 -4.70 9.86 -7.02
N GLU A 11 -3.47 10.24 -6.67
CA GLU A 11 -2.33 10.29 -7.61
C GLU A 11 -1.95 8.88 -8.12
N LEU A 12 -1.90 7.88 -7.23
CA LEU A 12 -1.53 6.50 -7.59
C LEU A 12 -2.58 5.80 -8.45
N THR A 13 -3.87 6.04 -8.17
CA THR A 13 -4.98 5.33 -8.83
C THR A 13 -5.62 6.10 -9.97
N GLY A 14 -5.36 7.42 -10.05
CA GLY A 14 -6.06 8.34 -10.96
C GLY A 14 -7.51 8.64 -10.57
N LEU A 15 -7.99 8.12 -9.44
CA LEU A 15 -9.36 8.26 -8.98
C LEU A 15 -9.52 9.49 -8.09
N LYS A 16 -10.42 10.42 -8.45
CA LYS A 16 -10.63 11.64 -7.65
C LYS A 16 -11.58 11.45 -6.46
N ARG A 17 -12.54 10.53 -6.59
CA ARG A 17 -13.59 10.36 -5.57
C ARG A 17 -13.13 9.40 -4.48
N PRO A 18 -13.33 9.74 -3.19
CA PRO A 18 -12.98 8.85 -2.09
C PRO A 18 -13.75 7.52 -2.14
N SER A 19 -14.98 7.51 -2.66
CA SER A 19 -15.77 6.29 -2.83
C SER A 19 -15.18 5.33 -3.88
N ASP A 20 -14.65 5.86 -4.98
CA ASP A 20 -14.00 5.05 -6.02
C ASP A 20 -12.69 4.46 -5.52
N ILE A 21 -11.89 5.25 -4.78
CA ILE A 21 -10.66 4.77 -4.16
C ILE A 21 -10.97 3.73 -3.07
N ALA A 22 -12.02 3.93 -2.25
CA ALA A 22 -12.42 2.94 -1.25
C ALA A 22 -12.81 1.62 -1.91
N ARG A 23 -13.61 1.67 -2.98
CA ARG A 23 -13.99 0.50 -3.76
C ARG A 23 -12.76 -0.19 -4.40
N TRP A 24 -11.80 0.60 -4.87
CA TRP A 24 -10.53 0.07 -5.37
C TRP A 24 -9.74 -0.62 -4.24
N CYS A 25 -9.65 -0.01 -3.06
CA CYS A 25 -9.01 -0.63 -1.89
C CYS A 25 -9.69 -1.95 -1.51
N GLU A 26 -11.02 -1.98 -1.43
CA GLU A 26 -11.80 -3.19 -1.14
C GLU A 26 -11.55 -4.29 -2.18
N LYS A 27 -11.55 -3.95 -3.48
CA LYS A 27 -11.30 -4.90 -4.57
C LYS A 27 -9.92 -5.54 -4.51
N ASN A 28 -8.91 -4.79 -4.04
CA ASN A 28 -7.54 -5.28 -3.92
C ASN A 28 -7.23 -5.85 -2.51
N GLY A 29 -8.18 -5.82 -1.57
CA GLY A 29 -7.96 -6.27 -0.19
C GLY A 29 -7.06 -5.34 0.64
N ILE A 30 -6.93 -4.07 0.26
CA ILE A 30 -6.13 -3.08 0.97
C ILE A 30 -6.90 -2.63 2.21
N ARG A 31 -6.29 -2.74 3.40
CA ARG A 31 -6.86 -2.13 4.60
C ARG A 31 -6.82 -0.61 4.50
N TYR A 32 -7.95 0.05 4.68
CA TYR A 32 -8.07 1.50 4.72
C TYR A 32 -8.83 1.95 5.97
N PHE A 33 -8.66 3.21 6.31
CA PHE A 33 -9.29 3.87 7.43
C PHE A 33 -9.99 5.15 6.96
N HIS A 34 -11.12 5.46 7.57
CA HIS A 34 -11.90 6.66 7.31
C HIS A 34 -11.61 7.70 8.40
N SER A 35 -11.25 8.91 7.99
CA SER A 35 -11.08 10.09 8.85
C SER A 35 -11.91 11.26 8.31
N ARG A 36 -12.00 12.34 9.10
CA ARG A 36 -12.73 13.56 8.74
C ARG A 36 -12.20 14.21 7.46
N ALA A 37 -10.92 14.01 7.14
CA ALA A 37 -10.26 14.50 5.93
C ALA A 37 -10.40 13.55 4.72
N GLY A 38 -11.08 12.41 4.87
CA GLY A 38 -11.21 11.38 3.83
C GLY A 38 -10.58 10.05 4.24
N ILE A 39 -10.39 9.18 3.25
CA ILE A 39 -9.77 7.88 3.45
C ILE A 39 -8.24 8.00 3.52
N TRP A 40 -7.63 7.17 4.35
CA TRP A 40 -6.19 7.03 4.45
C TRP A 40 -5.83 5.57 4.70
N THR A 41 -4.63 5.17 4.27
CA THR A 41 -4.08 3.84 4.50
C THR A 41 -2.62 3.97 4.90
N THR A 42 -1.94 2.85 5.07
CA THR A 42 -0.49 2.82 5.26
C THR A 42 0.15 2.19 4.03
N LEU A 43 1.36 2.62 3.72
CA LEU A 43 2.14 2.04 2.62
C LEU A 43 2.35 0.54 2.82
N ASP A 44 2.45 0.10 4.08
CA ASP A 44 2.58 -1.31 4.45
C ASP A 44 1.33 -2.12 4.08
N ALA A 45 0.14 -1.66 4.49
CA ALA A 45 -1.12 -2.29 4.12
C ALA A 45 -1.34 -2.32 2.60
N LEU A 46 -0.93 -1.24 1.91
CA LEU A 46 -0.98 -1.16 0.46
C LEU A 46 -0.04 -2.19 -0.19
N ASN A 47 1.22 -2.23 0.24
CA ASN A 47 2.21 -3.16 -0.29
C ASN A 47 1.82 -4.63 -0.04
N ALA A 48 1.34 -4.93 1.17
CA ALA A 48 0.89 -6.26 1.54
C ALA A 48 -0.28 -6.74 0.67
N ALA A 49 -1.25 -5.86 0.40
CA ALA A 49 -2.39 -6.19 -0.44
C ALA A 49 -2.05 -6.28 -1.94
N LEU A 50 -1.06 -5.51 -2.40
CA LEU A 50 -0.54 -5.63 -3.77
C LEU A 50 0.39 -6.83 -3.97
N GLY A 51 0.65 -7.61 -2.91
CA GLY A 51 1.63 -8.71 -2.94
C GLY A 51 3.07 -8.24 -3.13
N ILE A 52 3.33 -6.94 -2.96
CA ILE A 52 4.66 -6.35 -3.01
C ILE A 52 5.26 -6.55 -1.63
N VAL A 53 5.71 -7.78 -1.36
CA VAL A 53 6.77 -7.96 -0.39
C VAL A 53 7.98 -7.28 -1.01
N ARG A 54 8.58 -6.31 -0.32
CA ARG A 54 9.97 -5.96 -0.61
C ARG A 54 10.74 -7.24 -0.30
N ASP A 55 10.85 -8.11 -1.31
CA ASP A 55 11.88 -9.11 -1.36
C ASP A 55 13.16 -8.30 -1.46
N THR A 56 13.62 -7.92 -0.27
CA THR A 56 15.03 -7.84 0.01
C THR A 56 15.44 -9.30 -0.14
N LEU A 57 15.63 -9.81 -1.36
CA LEU A 57 16.90 -9.82 -2.08
C LEU A 57 18.06 -9.14 -1.33
N ASP A 58 18.16 -9.40 -0.02
CA ASP A 58 19.43 -9.81 0.53
C ASP A 58 19.68 -11.18 -0.09
N SER A 59 20.28 -11.13 -1.28
CA SER A 59 20.90 -12.30 -1.87
C SER A 59 21.81 -12.91 -0.80
N PRO A 60 21.94 -14.25 -0.70
CA PRO A 60 22.87 -14.89 0.22
C PRO A 60 24.32 -14.62 -0.21
N ALA A 61 24.79 -13.39 -0.01
CA ALA A 61 26.18 -13.00 -0.11
C ALA A 61 26.89 -13.42 1.18
N GLY A 62 27.17 -14.72 1.23
CA GLY A 62 27.81 -15.43 2.33
C GLY A 62 27.51 -16.91 2.16
N SER A 63 27.74 -17.46 0.96
CA SER A 63 28.96 -18.24 0.74
C SER A 63 29.28 -19.13 1.93
N MET A 64 28.71 -20.33 1.90
CA MET A 64 29.36 -21.59 2.22
C MET A 64 30.84 -21.42 2.61
N GLU A 65 31.12 -21.25 3.89
CA GLU A 65 32.44 -21.51 4.44
C GLU A 65 32.42 -22.92 5.05
N PHE A 66 33.37 -23.73 4.58
CA PHE A 66 33.49 -25.18 4.75
C PHE A 66 33.79 -25.60 6.19
#